data_AF-A0A502CKN7-F1
#
_entry.id   AF-A0A502CKN7-F1
#
_cell.length_a   1.000
_cell.length_b   1.000
_cell.length_c   1.000
_cell.angle_alpha   90.00
_cell.angle_beta   90.00
_cell.angle_gamma   90.00
#
_symmetry.space_group_name_H-M   'P 1'
#
loop_
_entity.id
_entity.type
_entity.pdbx_description
1 polymer ?
#
loop_
_entity_poly.entity_id
_entity_poly.type
_entity_poly.pdbx_seq_one_letter_code
_entity_poly.pdbx_strand_id
1 'polypeptide(L)' 'MLKDDMLKGAEAAANYAGLTTRAIYHLAETGELPVIRKGRTLYFRKSEIEAAFRSTSVAV' A
#
# COMPACT_ATOMS: atom_id res chain seq x y z
N MET A 1 -8.66 -11.37 -15.06
CA MET A 1 -9.68 -11.20 -14.00
C MET A 1 -8.95 -10.74 -12.73
N LEU A 2 -9.09 -9.48 -12.30
CA LEU A 2 -8.25 -8.90 -11.24
C LEU A 2 -9.10 -8.16 -10.18
N LYS A 3 -10.10 -8.85 -9.61
CA LYS A 3 -10.98 -8.26 -8.58
C LYS A 3 -10.45 -8.43 -7.13
N ASP A 4 -9.43 -9.26 -6.91
CA ASP A 4 -8.94 -9.61 -5.56
C ASP A 4 -7.69 -8.84 -5.10
N ASP A 5 -7.17 -7.96 -5.96
CA ASP A 5 -5.91 -7.26 -5.69
C ASP A 5 -6.09 -6.00 -4.83
N MET A 6 -7.33 -5.65 -4.48
CA MET A 6 -7.66 -4.39 -3.84
C MET A 6 -7.89 -4.58 -2.34
N LEU A 7 -7.00 -4.02 -1.54
CA LEU A 7 -7.09 -3.96 -0.09
C LEU A 7 -7.84 -2.70 0.31
N LYS A 8 -8.83 -2.85 1.20
CA LYS A 8 -9.63 -1.74 1.72
C LYS A 8 -9.06 -1.30 3.07
N GLY A 9 -8.62 -0.06 3.15
CA GLY A 9 -8.11 0.56 4.36
C GLY A 9 -6.65 0.22 4.67
N ALA A 10 -6.05 1.03 5.53
CA ALA A 10 -4.65 0.88 5.92
C ALA A 10 -4.39 -0.41 6.72
N GLU A 11 -5.40 -0.94 7.41
CA GLU A 11 -5.28 -2.18 8.19
C GLU A 11 -5.10 -3.41 7.30
N ALA A 12 -5.84 -3.50 6.20
CA ALA A 12 -5.68 -4.58 5.24
C ALA A 12 -4.30 -4.51 4.54
N ALA A 13 -3.86 -3.30 4.18
CA ALA A 13 -2.53 -3.06 3.62
C ALA A 13 -1.42 -3.38 4.61
N ALA A 14 -1.57 -3.01 5.89
CA ALA A 14 -0.63 -3.29 6.96
C ALA A 14 -0.45 -4.81 7.17
N ASN A 15 -1.55 -5.54 7.28
CA ASN A 15 -1.53 -7.00 7.41
C ASN A 15 -0.88 -7.68 6.19
N TYR A 16 -1.13 -7.19 4.98
CA TYR A 16 -0.53 -7.74 3.77
C TYR A 16 0.97 -7.44 3.66
N ALA A 17 1.38 -6.20 3.98
CA ALA A 17 2.77 -5.77 3.91
C ALA A 17 3.61 -6.22 5.13
N GLY A 18 2.99 -6.76 6.18
CA GLY A 18 3.67 -7.05 7.45
C GLY A 18 4.13 -5.81 8.20
N LEU A 19 3.47 -4.66 7.97
CA LEU A 19 3.80 -3.37 8.58
C LEU A 19 2.74 -2.93 9.59
N THR A 20 3.03 -1.87 10.32
CA THR A 20 2.02 -1.21 11.16
C THR A 20 1.13 -0.28 10.32
N THR A 21 -0.11 -0.08 10.74
CA THR A 21 -1.03 0.89 10.11
C THR A 21 -0.44 2.30 10.06
N ARG A 22 0.30 2.71 11.10
CA ARG A 22 1.02 3.99 11.13
C ARG A 22 2.08 4.09 10.02
N ALA A 23 2.84 3.03 9.79
CA ALA A 23 3.81 2.99 8.69
C ALA A 23 3.11 3.10 7.33
N ILE A 24 1.97 2.41 7.14
CA ILE A 24 1.18 2.55 5.91
C ILE A 24 0.70 3.98 5.69
N TYR A 25 0.20 4.67 6.72
CA TYR A 25 -0.17 6.08 6.60
C TYR A 25 1.03 6.95 6.23
N HIS A 26 2.15 6.78 6.93
CA HIS A 26 3.38 7.51 6.63
C HIS A 26 3.85 7.30 5.19
N LEU A 27 3.89 6.06 4.70
CA LEU A 27 4.29 5.74 3.33
C LEU A 27 3.30 6.30 2.29
N ALA A 28 2.00 6.29 2.62
CA ALA A 28 0.98 6.88 1.77
C ALA A 28 1.04 8.43 1.76
N GLU A 29 1.47 9.06 2.86
CA GLU A 29 1.65 10.52 2.97
C GLU A 29 2.95 11.00 2.30
N THR A 30 4.01 10.21 2.39
CA THR A 30 5.31 10.48 1.75
C THR A 30 5.33 10.12 0.26
N GLY A 31 4.30 9.40 -0.23
CA GLY A 31 4.18 9.00 -1.63
C GLY A 31 4.96 7.75 -2.01
N GLU A 32 5.55 7.06 -1.02
CA GLU A 32 6.25 5.78 -1.22
C GLU A 32 5.27 4.63 -1.45
N LEU A 33 4.02 4.73 -0.97
CA LEU A 33 2.99 3.73 -1.19
C LEU A 33 1.82 4.29 -2.03
N PRO A 34 1.50 3.69 -3.19
CA PRO A 34 0.38 4.12 -4.00
C PRO A 34 -0.96 3.91 -3.29
N VAL A 35 -1.71 5.00 -3.12
CA VAL A 35 -3.01 4.99 -2.44
C VAL A 35 -4.11 5.58 -3.32
N ILE A 36 -5.22 4.86 -3.43
CA ILE A 36 -6.41 5.29 -4.16
C ILE A 36 -7.43 5.77 -3.14
N ARG A 37 -7.69 7.07 -3.11
CA ARG A 37 -8.72 7.66 -2.24
C ARG A 37 -10.06 7.66 -2.96
N LYS A 38 -11.05 6.98 -2.40
CA LYS A 38 -12.43 7.03 -2.89
C LYS A 38 -13.34 7.47 -1.75
N GLY A 39 -13.64 8.77 -1.77
CA GLY A 39 -14.33 9.45 -0.67
C GLY A 39 -13.50 9.40 0.61
N ARG A 40 -14.07 8.85 1.68
CA ARG A 40 -13.45 8.76 3.00
C ARG A 40 -12.65 7.47 3.23
N THR A 41 -12.65 6.58 2.24
CA THR A 41 -11.96 5.28 2.32
C THR A 41 -10.71 5.28 1.44
N LEU A 42 -9.63 4.74 1.99
CA LEU A 42 -8.37 4.50 1.31
C LEU A 42 -8.37 3.08 0.75
N TYR A 43 -7.96 2.93 -0.49
CA TYR A 43 -7.79 1.64 -1.17
C TYR A 43 -6.34 1.49 -1.58
N PHE A 44 -5.81 0.30 -1.36
CA PHE A 44 -4.44 -0.06 -1.72
C PHE A 44 -4.48 -1.25 -2.66
N ARG A 45 -3.52 -1.33 -3.59
CA ARG A 45 -3.39 -2.47 -4.49
C ARG A 45 -2.24 -3.35 -4.03
N LYS A 46 -2.46 -4.66 -3.89
CA LYS A 46 -1.42 -5.63 -3.52
C LYS A 46 -0.23 -5.56 -4.47
N SER A 47 -0.49 -5.52 -5.77
CA SER A 47 0.54 -5.41 -6.81
C SER A 47 1.37 -4.13 -6.70
N GLU A 48 0.74 -3.01 -6.32
CA GLU A 48 1.42 -1.73 -6.13
C GLU A 48 2.27 -1.73 -4.85
N ILE A 49 1.74 -2.33 -3.77
CA ILE A 49 2.46 -2.53 -2.52
C ILE A 49 3.72 -3.36 -2.80
N GLU A 50 3.59 -4.49 -3.49
CA GLU A 50 4.73 -5.35 -3.87
C GLU A 50 5.72 -4.62 -4.78
N ALA A 51 5.25 -3.81 -5.74
CA ALA A 51 6.11 -3.00 -6.59
C ALA A 51 6.90 -1.93 -5.81
N ALA A 52 6.27 -1.29 -4.82
CA ALA A 52 6.92 -0.32 -3.94
C ALA A 52 8.00 -0.98 -3.09
N PHE A 53 7.71 -2.14 -2.47
CA PHE A 53 8.70 -2.89 -1.70
C PHE A 53 9.83 -3.44 -2.56
N ARG A 54 9.51 -3.90 -3.77
CA ARG A 54 10.52 -4.38 -4.72
C ARG A 54 11.44 -3.27 -5.21
N SER A 55 10.95 -2.03 -5.29
CA SER A 55 11.73 -0.88 -5.76
C SER A 55 12.71 -0.35 -4.71
N THR A 56 12.51 -0.64 -3.42
CA THR A 56 13.46 -0.39 -2.31
C THR A 56 14.63 -1.41 -2.30
N SER A 57 15.07 -1.83 -3.48
CA SER A 57 16.22 -2.70 -3.69
C SER A 57 16.99 -2.26 -4.95
N VAL A 58 17.24 -0.96 -5.12
CA VAL A 58 18.35 -0.50 -5.96
C VAL A 58 18.82 0.89 -5.55
N ALA A 59 19.84 0.93 -4.71
CA ALA A 59 20.83 2.01 -4.69
C ALA A 59 22.10 1.40 -4.08
N VAL A 60 22.92 0.84 -4.97
CA VAL A 60 24.33 0.51 -4.76
C VAL A 60 25.13 1.80 -4.65
#